data_AF-A0A2V5UJY7-F1
#
_entry.id   AF-A0A2V5UJY7-F1
#
_cell.length_a   1.000
_cell.length_b   1.000
_cell.length_c   1.000
_cell.angle_alpha   90.00
_cell.angle_beta   90.00
_cell.angle_gamma   90.00
#
_symmetry.space_group_name_H-M   'P 1'
#
loop_
_entity.id
_entity.type
_entity.pdbx_description
1 polymer ?
#
loop_
_entity_poly.entity_id
_entity_poly.type
_entity_poly.pdbx_seq_one_letter_code
_entity_poly.pdbx_strand_id
1 'polypeptide(L)'
;DMTSQEFRDLLERQSDLQLLEPCLSDDRAPYVFQQKPPSWDTFRDELVSGLHVSRNDIRIVGSARFGFSMKPGYNLKSFSDTSDIDVVIVNANLFDQLWVALLDAAYPRPPVTNVLGGWLQTRRNELYTGWLTPLEIKLDRKIFGVKAEPVLDFNTQWFNTLKQASRHPPRRHENITGRMYRTWRHAELYHLNSLVTLRRTLAE
;
A
#
# COMPACT_ATOMS: atom_id res chain seq x y z
N ASP A 1 15.77 -8.37 -15.47
CA ASP A 1 15.24 -7.33 -14.56
C ASP A 1 16.28 -6.27 -14.29
N MET A 2 15.82 -5.10 -13.84
CA MET A 2 16.71 -4.04 -13.36
C MET A 2 17.35 -4.50 -12.05
N THR A 3 18.68 -4.44 -11.97
CA THR A 3 19.45 -4.75 -10.76
C THR A 3 19.49 -3.55 -9.81
N SER A 4 19.84 -3.79 -8.54
CA SER A 4 20.01 -2.70 -7.57
C SER A 4 21.14 -1.74 -7.96
N GLN A 5 22.19 -2.22 -8.63
CA GLN A 5 23.26 -1.35 -9.14
C GLN A 5 22.79 -0.50 -10.32
N GLU A 6 22.09 -1.10 -11.30
CA GLU A 6 21.50 -0.32 -12.40
C GLU A 6 20.52 0.74 -11.86
N PHE A 7 19.77 0.44 -10.80
CA PHE A 7 18.90 1.43 -10.17
C PHE A 7 19.68 2.56 -9.47
N ARG A 8 20.84 2.29 -8.86
CA ARG A 8 21.72 3.35 -8.33
C ARG A 8 22.21 4.26 -9.44
N ASP A 9 22.69 3.68 -10.53
CA ASP A 9 23.13 4.43 -11.71
C ASP A 9 21.99 5.30 -12.28
N LEU A 10 20.76 4.78 -12.30
CA LEU A 10 19.58 5.52 -12.73
C LEU A 10 19.21 6.65 -11.77
N LEU A 11 19.33 6.44 -10.45
CA LEU A 11 19.16 7.50 -9.46
C LEU A 11 20.12 8.66 -9.72
N GLU A 12 21.38 8.41 -10.09
CA GLU A 12 22.34 9.48 -10.38
C GLU A 12 22.03 10.24 -11.67
N ARG A 13 21.47 9.57 -12.68
CA ARG A 13 21.30 10.12 -14.04
C ARG A 13 19.91 10.70 -14.31
N GLN A 14 18.89 10.27 -13.56
CA GLN A 14 17.50 10.64 -13.80
C GLN A 14 16.91 11.43 -12.64
N SER A 15 15.97 12.32 -12.96
CA SER A 15 15.15 13.00 -11.96
C SER A 15 14.20 12.04 -11.26
N ASP A 16 13.74 12.39 -10.06
CA ASP A 16 12.80 11.56 -9.30
C ASP A 16 11.46 11.37 -10.03
N LEU A 17 11.04 12.35 -10.84
CA LEU A 17 9.85 12.24 -11.69
C LEU A 17 10.02 11.21 -12.81
N GLN A 18 11.21 11.11 -13.40
CA GLN A 18 11.49 10.10 -14.44
C GLN A 18 11.52 8.69 -13.86
N LEU A 19 11.95 8.54 -12.60
CA LEU A 19 12.00 7.25 -11.90
C LEU A 19 10.64 6.80 -11.35
N LEU A 20 9.70 7.73 -11.19
CA LEU A 20 8.37 7.44 -10.64
C LEU A 20 7.55 6.52 -11.55
N GLU A 21 7.61 6.74 -12.88
CA GLU A 21 6.81 5.97 -13.83
C GLU A 21 7.14 4.47 -13.76
N PRO A 22 8.42 4.04 -13.82
CA PRO A 22 8.77 2.63 -13.62
C PRO A 22 8.26 2.07 -12.28
N CYS A 23 8.23 2.87 -11.21
CA CYS A 23 7.77 2.46 -9.88
C CYS A 23 6.27 2.16 -9.78
N LEU A 24 5.45 2.78 -10.62
CA LEU A 24 3.99 2.62 -10.61
C LEU A 24 3.44 1.95 -11.88
N SER A 25 4.32 1.61 -12.83
CA SER A 25 4.00 0.88 -14.05
C SER A 25 3.46 -0.54 -13.78
N ASP A 26 2.54 -0.98 -14.66
CA ASP A 26 1.97 -2.34 -14.73
C ASP A 26 2.27 -2.99 -16.09
N ASP A 27 3.42 -2.61 -16.67
CA ASP A 27 3.88 -3.04 -17.99
C ASP A 27 4.31 -4.51 -18.02
N ARG A 28 4.66 -5.08 -16.86
CA ARG A 28 5.17 -6.44 -16.70
C ARG A 28 4.83 -7.02 -15.34
N ALA A 29 4.83 -8.34 -15.25
CA ALA A 29 4.65 -9.04 -13.98
C ALA A 29 5.69 -8.57 -12.93
N PRO A 30 5.28 -8.30 -11.68
CA PRO A 30 6.19 -7.95 -10.59
C PRO A 30 7.24 -9.03 -10.34
N TYR A 31 8.43 -8.63 -9.85
CA TYR A 31 9.57 -9.53 -9.58
C TYR A 31 9.17 -10.81 -8.85
N VAL A 32 8.34 -10.70 -7.80
CA VAL A 32 7.89 -11.84 -7.00
C VAL A 32 7.13 -12.91 -7.80
N PHE A 33 6.54 -12.57 -8.95
CA PHE A 33 5.79 -13.49 -9.82
C PHE A 33 6.58 -13.97 -11.05
N GLN A 34 7.82 -13.55 -11.25
CA GLN A 34 8.55 -13.83 -12.51
C GLN A 34 8.78 -15.31 -12.80
N GLN A 35 8.91 -16.14 -11.76
CA GLN A 35 9.05 -17.59 -11.93
C GLN A 35 7.75 -18.25 -12.41
N LYS A 36 6.59 -17.60 -12.19
CA LYS A 36 5.28 -18.08 -12.62
C LYS A 36 4.37 -16.89 -12.95
N PRO A 37 4.58 -16.20 -14.09
CA PRO A 37 3.82 -15.00 -14.44
C PRO A 37 2.29 -15.18 -14.42
N PRO A 38 1.69 -16.32 -14.81
CA PRO A 38 0.25 -16.51 -14.70
C PRO A 38 -0.30 -16.40 -13.25
N SER A 39 0.53 -16.67 -12.23
CA SER A 39 0.13 -16.47 -10.84
C SER A 39 -0.10 -14.99 -10.49
N TRP A 40 0.49 -14.04 -11.23
CA TRP A 40 0.20 -12.62 -11.07
C TRP A 40 -1.25 -12.30 -11.44
N ASP A 41 -1.74 -12.85 -12.54
CA ASP A 41 -3.13 -12.63 -12.96
C ASP A 41 -4.11 -13.20 -11.94
N THR A 42 -3.89 -14.43 -11.48
CA THR A 42 -4.74 -15.03 -10.43
C THR A 42 -4.67 -14.24 -9.12
N PHE A 43 -3.47 -13.81 -8.70
CA PHE A 43 -3.30 -12.94 -7.55
C PHE A 43 -4.12 -11.65 -7.67
N ARG A 44 -4.03 -10.98 -8.82
CA ARG A 44 -4.74 -9.73 -9.09
C ARG A 44 -6.25 -9.95 -9.16
N ASP A 45 -6.69 -11.10 -9.66
CA ASP A 45 -8.11 -11.45 -9.78
C ASP A 45 -8.78 -11.67 -8.42
N GLU A 46 -8.07 -12.25 -7.45
CA GLU A 46 -8.55 -12.31 -6.07
C GLU A 46 -8.79 -10.90 -5.50
N LEU A 47 -7.87 -9.96 -5.77
CA LEU A 47 -8.00 -8.58 -5.29
C LEU A 47 -9.14 -7.83 -5.98
N VAL A 48 -9.27 -7.99 -7.30
CA VAL A 48 -10.38 -7.42 -8.10
C VAL A 48 -11.72 -7.90 -7.57
N SER A 49 -11.87 -9.22 -7.40
CA SER A 49 -13.12 -9.82 -6.93
C SER A 49 -13.41 -9.45 -5.47
N GLY A 50 -12.44 -9.60 -4.57
CA GLY A 50 -12.65 -9.39 -3.14
C GLY A 50 -12.87 -7.92 -2.76
N LEU A 51 -12.27 -6.97 -3.48
CA LEU A 51 -12.40 -5.53 -3.22
C LEU A 51 -13.35 -4.80 -4.17
N HIS A 52 -13.86 -5.47 -5.21
CA HIS A 52 -14.72 -4.88 -6.24
C HIS A 52 -14.08 -3.66 -6.94
N VAL A 53 -12.80 -3.79 -7.29
CA VAL A 53 -12.00 -2.76 -7.97
C VAL A 53 -11.60 -3.19 -9.37
N SER A 54 -11.10 -2.28 -10.20
CA SER A 54 -10.56 -2.65 -11.51
C SER A 54 -9.16 -3.25 -11.40
N ARG A 55 -8.76 -4.09 -12.36
CA ARG A 55 -7.36 -4.53 -12.49
C ARG A 55 -6.39 -3.33 -12.56
N ASN A 56 -6.83 -2.24 -13.21
CA ASN A 56 -6.03 -1.02 -13.36
C ASN A 56 -5.84 -0.24 -12.05
N ASP A 57 -6.59 -0.56 -11.00
CA ASP A 57 -6.49 0.09 -9.70
C ASP A 57 -5.37 -0.54 -8.85
N ILE A 58 -4.82 -1.68 -9.27
CA ILE A 58 -3.92 -2.50 -8.46
C ILE A 58 -2.49 -2.48 -9.02
N ARG A 59 -1.51 -2.23 -8.16
CA ARG A 59 -0.07 -2.37 -8.47
C ARG A 59 0.64 -3.07 -7.32
N ILE A 60 1.68 -3.82 -7.63
CA ILE A 60 2.69 -4.19 -6.64
C ILE A 60 3.83 -3.19 -6.75
N VAL A 61 4.28 -2.68 -5.61
CA VAL A 61 5.35 -1.71 -5.50
C VAL A 61 6.47 -2.24 -4.61
N GLY A 62 7.50 -1.43 -4.40
CA GLY A 62 8.59 -1.77 -3.48
C GLY A 62 9.40 -2.98 -3.95
N SER A 63 9.93 -3.74 -2.98
CA SER A 63 10.87 -4.82 -3.27
C SER A 63 10.24 -5.99 -4.02
N ALA A 64 8.96 -6.28 -3.82
CA ALA A 64 8.26 -7.32 -4.56
C ALA A 64 8.08 -6.99 -6.06
N ARG A 65 8.13 -5.70 -6.43
CA ARG A 65 8.10 -5.25 -7.83
C ARG A 65 9.46 -5.35 -8.51
N PHE A 66 10.52 -4.94 -7.82
CA PHE A 66 11.84 -4.70 -8.39
C PHE A 66 12.90 -5.76 -8.04
N GLY A 67 12.67 -6.57 -7.02
CA GLY A 67 13.67 -7.51 -6.49
C GLY A 67 14.64 -6.89 -5.49
N PHE A 68 14.45 -5.63 -5.08
CA PHE A 68 15.23 -4.98 -4.03
C PHE A 68 14.45 -3.83 -3.36
N SER A 69 14.77 -3.55 -2.10
CA SER A 69 14.09 -2.54 -1.29
C SER A 69 14.48 -1.12 -1.67
N MET A 70 13.48 -0.29 -2.00
CA MET A 70 13.65 1.17 -2.14
C MET A 70 13.35 1.92 -0.83
N LYS A 71 13.23 1.21 0.30
CA LYS A 71 13.02 1.85 1.60
C LYS A 71 14.30 2.59 2.02
N PRO A 72 14.22 3.89 2.39
CA PRO A 72 15.37 4.62 2.91
C PRO A 72 16.03 3.88 4.08
N GLY A 73 17.37 3.84 4.09
CA GLY A 73 18.18 3.16 5.12
C GLY A 73 18.34 1.64 4.92
N TYR A 74 17.71 1.03 3.91
CA TYR A 74 17.86 -0.39 3.60
C TYR A 74 18.88 -0.66 2.50
N ASN A 75 19.55 0.37 1.97
CA ASN A 75 20.66 0.28 1.02
C ASN A 75 20.42 -0.62 -0.20
N LEU A 76 19.19 -0.66 -0.71
CA LEU A 76 18.78 -1.54 -1.82
C LEU A 76 18.95 -3.04 -1.54
N LYS A 77 18.67 -3.45 -0.30
CA LYS A 77 18.65 -4.86 0.11
C LYS A 77 17.80 -5.71 -0.85
N SER A 78 18.35 -6.84 -1.30
CA SER A 78 17.66 -7.79 -2.18
C SER A 78 16.37 -8.34 -1.57
N PHE A 79 15.39 -8.60 -2.43
CA PHE A 79 14.15 -9.28 -2.09
C PHE A 79 14.42 -10.75 -1.73
N SER A 80 13.73 -11.23 -0.71
CA SER A 80 13.84 -12.58 -0.16
C SER A 80 12.46 -13.13 0.20
N ASP A 81 12.39 -14.40 0.57
CA ASP A 81 11.14 -15.03 1.01
C ASP A 81 10.59 -14.41 2.30
N THR A 82 11.43 -13.72 3.07
CA THR A 82 11.05 -12.92 4.25
C THR A 82 10.64 -11.49 3.93
N SER A 83 10.65 -11.09 2.65
CA SER A 83 10.22 -9.76 2.24
C SER A 83 8.70 -9.71 2.08
N ASP A 84 8.10 -8.60 2.52
CA ASP A 84 6.67 -8.34 2.34
C ASP A 84 6.35 -8.06 0.87
N ILE A 85 5.11 -8.34 0.48
CA ILE A 85 4.54 -7.90 -0.81
C ILE A 85 3.67 -6.66 -0.55
N ASP A 86 4.13 -5.51 -1.01
CA ASP A 86 3.42 -4.24 -0.87
C ASP A 86 2.49 -4.01 -2.07
N VAL A 87 1.19 -3.94 -1.80
CA VAL A 87 0.15 -3.69 -2.80
C VAL A 87 -0.38 -2.27 -2.67
N VAL A 88 -0.44 -1.56 -3.80
CA VAL A 88 -1.12 -0.27 -3.95
C VAL A 88 -2.48 -0.52 -4.61
N ILE A 89 -3.54 -0.02 -3.97
CA ILE A 89 -4.91 -0.05 -4.50
C ILE A 89 -5.41 1.38 -4.62
N VAL A 90 -5.79 1.80 -5.82
CA VAL A 90 -6.22 3.17 -6.12
C VAL A 90 -7.67 3.17 -6.55
N ASN A 91 -8.58 3.50 -5.63
CA ASN A 91 -10.00 3.51 -5.94
C ASN A 91 -10.73 4.54 -5.06
N ALA A 92 -11.28 5.59 -5.69
CA ALA A 92 -11.92 6.68 -4.98
C ALA A 92 -13.16 6.21 -4.20
N ASN A 93 -13.97 5.30 -4.77
CA ASN A 93 -15.18 4.81 -4.12
C ASN A 93 -14.84 3.98 -2.88
N LEU A 94 -13.88 3.06 -2.98
CA LEU A 94 -13.45 2.23 -1.87
C LEU A 94 -12.80 3.08 -0.75
N PHE A 95 -12.01 4.09 -1.14
CA PHE A 95 -11.44 5.05 -0.21
C PHE A 95 -12.53 5.86 0.52
N ASP A 96 -13.46 6.44 -0.23
CA ASP A 96 -14.52 7.30 0.30
C ASP A 96 -15.48 6.48 1.19
N GLN A 97 -15.74 5.19 0.89
CA GLN A 97 -16.49 4.29 1.76
C GLN A 97 -15.85 4.15 3.14
N LEU A 98 -14.55 3.82 3.20
CA LEU A 98 -13.84 3.69 4.47
C LEU A 98 -13.74 5.02 5.21
N TRP A 99 -13.48 6.11 4.49
CA TRP A 99 -13.45 7.44 5.08
C TRP A 99 -14.80 7.82 5.68
N VAL A 100 -15.91 7.70 4.94
CA VAL A 100 -17.24 8.02 5.46
C VAL A 100 -17.58 7.14 6.66
N ALA A 101 -17.26 5.84 6.63
CA ALA A 101 -17.43 4.95 7.79
C ALA A 101 -16.65 5.42 9.02
N LEU A 102 -15.39 5.86 8.85
CA LEU A 102 -14.59 6.46 9.92
C LEU A 102 -15.20 7.76 10.44
N LEU A 103 -15.71 8.59 9.53
CA LEU A 103 -16.35 9.85 9.86
C LEU A 103 -17.60 9.58 10.71
N ASP A 104 -18.50 8.74 10.24
CA ASP A 104 -19.74 8.40 10.94
C ASP A 104 -19.48 7.78 12.32
N ALA A 105 -18.44 6.94 12.44
CA ALA A 105 -18.00 6.40 13.72
C ALA A 105 -17.52 7.51 14.68
N ALA A 106 -16.87 8.55 14.16
CA ALA A 106 -16.32 9.63 14.95
C ALA A 106 -17.33 10.74 15.31
N TYR A 107 -18.59 10.69 14.85
CA TYR A 107 -19.62 11.69 15.18
C TYR A 107 -20.76 11.14 16.08
N PRO A 108 -21.32 11.94 17.01
CA PRO A 108 -20.83 13.27 17.43
C PRO A 108 -19.43 13.14 18.03
N ARG A 109 -18.60 14.19 17.87
CA ARG A 109 -17.19 14.12 18.23
C ARG A 109 -17.03 13.67 19.69
N PRO A 110 -16.40 12.52 19.96
CA PRO A 110 -16.11 12.11 21.33
C PRO A 110 -15.16 13.13 21.98
N PRO A 111 -15.22 13.31 23.31
CA PRO A 111 -14.26 14.12 24.04
C PRO A 111 -12.83 13.65 23.72
N VAL A 112 -11.95 14.59 23.33
CA VAL A 112 -10.57 14.25 22.96
C VAL A 112 -9.81 13.86 24.22
N THR A 113 -9.56 12.57 24.40
CA THR A 113 -8.59 12.06 25.38
C THR A 113 -7.20 11.99 24.75
N ASN A 114 -6.13 11.88 25.54
CA ASN A 114 -4.76 11.74 24.99
C ASN A 114 -4.63 10.55 24.01
N VAL A 115 -5.30 9.43 24.31
CA VAL A 115 -5.30 8.23 23.46
C VAL A 115 -6.05 8.47 22.16
N LEU A 116 -7.24 9.08 22.24
CA LEU A 116 -8.07 9.34 21.08
C LEU A 116 -7.52 10.47 20.20
N GLY A 117 -6.84 11.45 20.80
CA GLY A 117 -6.23 12.59 20.12
C GLY A 117 -5.11 12.18 19.17
N GLY A 118 -4.20 11.30 19.60
CA GLY A 118 -3.14 10.78 18.74
C GLY A 118 -3.69 9.95 17.57
N TRP A 119 -4.69 9.09 17.84
CA TRP A 119 -5.35 8.31 16.80
C TRP A 119 -6.03 9.20 15.75
N LEU A 120 -6.80 10.20 16.20
CA LEU A 120 -7.47 11.16 15.31
C LEU A 120 -6.45 11.98 14.50
N GLN A 121 -5.30 12.34 15.09
CA GLN A 121 -4.24 13.07 14.39
C GLN A 121 -3.66 12.24 13.23
N THR A 122 -3.32 10.97 13.46
CA THR A 122 -2.83 10.08 12.40
C THR A 122 -3.83 9.96 11.26
N ARG A 123 -5.12 9.72 11.58
CA ARG A 123 -6.18 9.58 10.56
C ARG A 123 -6.40 10.87 9.77
N ARG A 124 -6.25 12.04 10.39
CA ARG A 124 -6.31 13.33 9.69
C ARG A 124 -5.16 13.51 8.71
N ASN A 125 -3.95 13.10 9.08
CA ASN A 125 -2.79 13.17 8.19
C ASN A 125 -2.93 12.24 6.99
N GLU A 126 -3.37 11.01 7.23
CA GLU A 126 -3.67 10.02 6.19
C GLU A 126 -4.73 10.52 5.21
N LEU A 127 -5.82 11.06 5.74
CA LEU A 127 -6.87 11.65 4.92
C LEU A 127 -6.35 12.83 4.08
N TYR A 128 -5.59 13.75 4.69
CA TYR A 128 -4.99 14.89 3.99
C TYR A 128 -4.04 14.45 2.87
N THR A 129 -3.28 13.38 3.09
CA THR A 129 -2.36 12.81 2.10
C THR A 129 -3.05 11.87 1.10
N GLY A 130 -4.34 11.58 1.29
CA GLY A 130 -5.18 10.81 0.40
C GLY A 130 -4.85 9.32 0.33
N TRP A 131 -4.34 8.75 1.43
CA TRP A 131 -4.12 7.31 1.55
C TRP A 131 -4.50 6.77 2.92
N LEU A 132 -4.89 5.50 2.97
CA LEU A 132 -5.29 4.78 4.17
C LEU A 132 -4.64 3.39 4.16
N THR A 133 -4.27 2.89 5.34
CA THR A 133 -3.87 1.47 5.51
C THR A 133 -4.95 0.78 6.36
N PRO A 134 -5.94 0.10 5.75
CA PRO A 134 -7.11 -0.41 6.49
C PRO A 134 -6.76 -1.25 7.72
N LEU A 135 -5.76 -2.13 7.63
CA LEU A 135 -5.37 -3.00 8.74
C LEU A 135 -4.70 -2.27 9.92
N GLU A 136 -4.21 -1.04 9.71
CA GLU A 136 -3.67 -0.15 10.75
C GLU A 136 -4.77 0.69 11.42
N ILE A 137 -6.00 0.63 10.93
CA ILE A 137 -7.16 1.26 11.56
C ILE A 137 -7.69 0.35 12.66
N LYS A 138 -7.27 0.64 13.89
CA LYS A 138 -7.81 0.02 15.10
C LYS A 138 -8.92 0.90 15.64
N LEU A 139 -10.15 0.40 15.64
CA LEU A 139 -11.32 1.07 16.18
C LEU A 139 -11.88 0.22 17.33
N ASP A 140 -11.96 0.77 18.54
CA ASP A 140 -12.40 0.03 19.73
C ASP A 140 -13.94 0.01 19.82
N ARG A 141 -14.55 -1.17 19.69
CA ARG A 141 -16.01 -1.34 19.84
C ARG A 141 -16.52 -0.86 21.21
N LYS A 142 -15.70 -0.87 22.26
CA LYS A 142 -16.08 -0.35 23.58
C LYS A 142 -16.25 1.17 23.58
N ILE A 143 -15.52 1.87 22.72
CA ILE A 143 -15.55 3.34 22.60
C ILE A 143 -16.61 3.76 21.58
N PHE A 144 -16.62 3.12 20.42
CA PHE A 144 -17.42 3.53 19.26
C PHE A 144 -18.74 2.76 19.10
N GLY A 145 -18.95 1.71 19.91
CA GLY A 145 -20.17 0.90 19.89
C GLY A 145 -20.46 0.29 18.52
N VAL A 146 -21.74 0.28 18.15
CA VAL A 146 -22.24 -0.20 16.86
C VAL A 146 -21.70 0.59 15.66
N LYS A 147 -21.29 1.84 15.86
CA LYS A 147 -20.75 2.66 14.77
C LYS A 147 -19.38 2.18 14.30
N ALA A 148 -18.72 1.30 15.07
CA ALA A 148 -17.49 0.67 14.63
C ALA A 148 -17.70 -0.38 13.54
N GLU A 149 -18.90 -0.94 13.41
CA GLU A 149 -19.16 -2.11 12.58
C GLU A 149 -18.80 -1.91 11.11
N PRO A 150 -19.20 -0.81 10.42
CA PRO A 150 -18.83 -0.63 9.02
C PRO A 150 -17.31 -0.59 8.77
N VAL A 151 -16.54 0.00 9.70
CA VAL A 151 -15.06 0.03 9.61
C VAL A 151 -14.46 -1.35 9.85
N LEU A 152 -15.00 -2.11 10.82
CA LEU A 152 -14.54 -3.46 11.13
C LEU A 152 -14.89 -4.47 10.02
N ASP A 153 -16.06 -4.33 9.41
CA ASP A 153 -16.49 -5.15 8.28
C ASP A 153 -15.61 -4.87 7.05
N PHE A 154 -15.33 -3.59 6.77
CA PHE A 154 -14.37 -3.20 5.74
C PHE A 154 -13.00 -3.83 6.00
N ASN A 155 -12.48 -3.71 7.22
CA ASN A 155 -11.18 -4.28 7.58
C ASN A 155 -11.16 -5.81 7.45
N THR A 156 -12.26 -6.48 7.81
CA THR A 156 -12.44 -7.92 7.63
C THR A 156 -12.41 -8.30 6.15
N GLN A 157 -13.16 -7.61 5.30
CA GLN A 157 -13.18 -7.85 3.85
C GLN A 157 -11.78 -7.65 3.25
N TRP A 158 -11.12 -6.54 3.62
CA TRP A 158 -9.77 -6.22 3.17
C TRP A 158 -8.77 -7.30 3.58
N PHE A 159 -8.76 -7.69 4.87
CA PHE A 159 -7.88 -8.73 5.41
C PHE A 159 -8.10 -10.06 4.68
N ASN A 160 -9.35 -10.50 4.57
CA ASN A 160 -9.68 -11.77 3.95
C ASN A 160 -9.25 -11.78 2.49
N THR A 161 -9.45 -10.67 1.77
CA THR A 161 -9.06 -10.54 0.36
C THR A 161 -7.54 -10.65 0.19
N LEU A 162 -6.76 -9.89 0.98
CA LEU A 162 -5.30 -10.01 0.95
C LEU A 162 -4.82 -11.41 1.33
N LYS A 163 -5.50 -12.06 2.28
CA LYS A 163 -5.17 -13.42 2.73
C LYS A 163 -5.49 -14.50 1.69
N GLN A 164 -6.52 -14.31 0.87
CA GLN A 164 -6.79 -15.18 -0.28
C GLN A 164 -5.74 -14.97 -1.36
N ALA A 165 -5.47 -13.72 -1.72
CA ALA A 165 -4.46 -13.36 -2.69
C ALA A 165 -3.07 -13.90 -2.31
N SER A 166 -2.73 -13.92 -1.01
CA SER A 166 -1.43 -14.41 -0.52
C SER A 166 -1.13 -15.89 -0.76
N ARG A 167 -2.04 -16.65 -1.36
CA ARG A 167 -1.85 -18.06 -1.72
C ARG A 167 -1.24 -18.24 -3.11
N HIS A 168 -1.24 -17.19 -3.93
CA HIS A 168 -0.84 -17.23 -5.33
C HIS A 168 0.63 -16.91 -5.62
N PRO A 169 1.37 -16.11 -4.81
CA PRO A 169 2.81 -15.94 -4.99
C PRO A 169 3.53 -17.30 -5.09
N PRO A 170 4.54 -17.45 -5.96
CA PRO A 170 5.23 -18.72 -6.17
C PRO A 170 5.93 -19.26 -4.93
N ARG A 171 6.27 -18.38 -3.98
CA ARG A 171 6.94 -18.71 -2.71
C ARG A 171 6.07 -18.26 -1.55
N ARG A 172 6.28 -18.87 -0.38
CA ARG A 172 5.65 -18.39 0.86
C ARG A 172 6.34 -17.11 1.29
N HIS A 173 5.55 -16.07 1.53
CA HIS A 173 6.01 -14.78 2.03
C HIS A 173 5.41 -14.50 3.40
N GLU A 174 6.13 -13.71 4.21
CA GLU A 174 5.74 -13.36 5.58
C GLU A 174 4.41 -12.61 5.61
N ASN A 175 4.29 -11.51 4.84
CA ASN A 175 3.04 -10.78 4.74
C ASN A 175 2.77 -10.22 3.33
N ILE A 176 1.50 -9.91 3.11
CA ILE A 176 1.05 -9.02 2.05
C ILE A 176 0.43 -7.81 2.72
N THR A 177 0.98 -6.64 2.43
CA THR A 177 0.46 -5.37 2.91
C THR A 177 -0.30 -4.69 1.79
N GLY A 178 -1.26 -3.86 2.15
CA GLY A 178 -2.04 -3.10 1.18
C GLY A 178 -2.22 -1.67 1.65
N ARG A 179 -1.88 -0.71 0.80
CA ARG A 179 -2.21 0.69 0.99
C ARG A 179 -3.23 1.13 -0.05
N MET A 180 -4.29 1.76 0.43
CA MET A 180 -5.34 2.32 -0.40
C MET A 180 -5.10 3.80 -0.63
N TYR A 181 -5.16 4.26 -1.87
CA TYR A 181 -5.11 5.68 -2.23
C TYR A 181 -6.42 6.08 -2.90
N ARG A 182 -6.81 7.34 -2.72
CA ARG A 182 -8.03 7.87 -3.36
C ARG A 182 -7.87 8.02 -4.87
N THR A 183 -6.71 8.48 -5.34
CA THR A 183 -6.39 8.66 -6.76
C THR A 183 -4.93 8.36 -7.05
N TRP A 184 -4.59 8.14 -8.33
CA TRP A 184 -3.21 7.91 -8.76
C TRP A 184 -2.30 9.07 -8.38
N ARG A 185 -2.82 10.30 -8.43
CA ARG A 185 -2.07 11.49 -8.00
C ARG A 185 -1.61 11.42 -6.55
N HIS A 186 -2.42 10.86 -5.64
CA HIS A 186 -2.01 10.68 -4.24
C HIS A 186 -0.90 9.64 -4.12
N ALA A 187 -1.01 8.52 -4.85
CA ALA A 187 0.04 7.50 -4.90
C ALA A 187 1.35 8.07 -5.46
N GLU A 188 1.29 8.76 -6.60
CA GLU A 188 2.42 9.44 -7.23
C GLU A 188 3.16 10.36 -6.26
N LEU A 189 2.45 11.26 -5.57
CA LEU A 189 3.05 12.20 -4.62
C LEU A 189 3.74 11.47 -3.45
N TYR A 190 3.12 10.42 -2.91
CA TYR A 190 3.71 9.61 -1.85
C TYR A 190 5.00 8.91 -2.31
N HIS A 191 4.94 8.25 -3.46
CA HIS A 191 6.08 7.48 -4.00
C HIS A 191 7.20 8.40 -4.48
N LEU A 192 6.89 9.57 -5.02
CA LEU A 192 7.86 10.60 -5.37
C LEU A 192 8.62 11.09 -4.13
N ASN A 193 7.91 11.40 -3.04
CA ASN A 193 8.55 11.78 -1.77
C ASN A 193 9.44 10.67 -1.22
N SER A 194 9.04 9.41 -1.41
CA SER A 194 9.86 8.25 -1.01
C SER A 194 11.15 8.15 -1.82
N LEU A 195 11.11 8.42 -3.14
CA LEU A 195 12.29 8.47 -4.01
C LEU A 195 13.24 9.62 -3.63
N VAL A 196 12.70 10.82 -3.40
CA VAL A 196 13.48 11.98 -2.91
C VAL A 196 14.21 11.64 -1.61
N THR A 197 13.50 11.00 -0.67
CA THR A 197 14.07 10.59 0.62
C THR A 197 15.14 9.52 0.44
N LEU A 198 14.89 8.52 -0.41
CA LEU A 198 15.85 7.46 -0.71
C LEU A 198 17.14 8.05 -1.30
N ARG A 199 17.03 8.95 -2.28
CA ARG A 199 18.17 9.61 -2.90
C ARG A 199 19.04 10.33 -1.87
N ARG A 200 18.41 11.11 -0.97
CA ARG A 200 19.14 11.80 0.10
C ARG A 200 19.88 10.81 1.01
N THR A 201 19.20 9.75 1.46
CA THR A 201 19.80 8.75 2.36
C THR A 201 20.90 7.92 1.70
N LEU A 202 20.91 7.77 0.37
CA LEU A 202 21.99 7.08 -0.34
C LEU A 202 23.21 7.98 -0.62
N ALA A 203 23.05 9.30 -0.51
CA ALA A 203 24.12 10.28 -0.67
C ALA A 203 24.84 10.59 0.65
N GLU A 204 24.25 10.20 1.78
CA GLU A 204 24.82 10.25 3.14
C GLU A 204 25.70 9.02 3.42
#